data_AF-W7KZX7-F1
#
_entry.id   AF-W7KZX7-F1
#
_cell.length_a   1.000
_cell.length_b   1.000
_cell.length_c   1.000
_cell.angle_alpha   90.00
_cell.angle_beta   90.00
_cell.angle_gamma   90.00
#
_symmetry.space_group_name_H-M   'P 1'
#
loop_
_entity.id
_entity.type
_entity.pdbx_description
1 polymer ?
#
loop_
_entity_poly.entity_id
_entity_poly.type
_entity_poly.pdbx_seq_one_letter_code
_entity_poly.pdbx_strand_id
1 'polypeptide(L)'
;MKNFIGFLLANGLWILFSLFLTGIDVPIPSSFIALMIAANAIFAFFSIFVQTLVITLYEVNVFEEPKSILDYCFKYFAITTSGINYYVQTVLNRLPFILNKLVAAFFFVFLVATGFSLLGVFN
;
A
#
# COMPACT_ATOMS: atom_id res chain seq x y z
N MET A 1 22.75 -4.83 10.75
CA MET A 1 21.89 -5.30 11.86
C MET A 1 20.59 -4.50 11.99
N LYS A 2 20.62 -3.18 12.18
CA LYS A 2 19.40 -2.35 12.33
C LYS A 2 18.37 -2.56 11.20
N ASN A 3 18.83 -2.58 9.95
CA ASN A 3 18.01 -2.89 8.78
C ASN A 3 17.24 -4.22 8.94
N PHE A 4 17.97 -5.32 9.17
CA PHE A 4 17.37 -6.65 9.30
C PHE A 4 16.33 -6.71 10.42
N ILE A 5 16.58 -6.05 11.55
CA ILE A 5 15.60 -5.97 12.66
C ILE A 5 14.35 -5.20 12.21
N GLY A 6 14.51 -4.05 11.56
CA GLY A 6 13.38 -3.28 11.04
C GLY A 6 12.57 -4.06 10.00
N PHE A 7 13.24 -4.82 9.13
CA PHE A 7 12.60 -5.74 8.18
C PHE A 7 11.77 -6.81 8.88
N LEU A 8 12.32 -7.48 9.90
CA LEU A 8 11.61 -8.48 10.68
C LEU A 8 10.40 -7.89 11.41
N LEU A 9 10.53 -6.68 11.98
CA LEU A 9 9.42 -5.99 12.64
C LEU A 9 8.31 -5.65 11.66
N ALA A 10 8.63 -5.10 10.48
CA ALA A 10 7.64 -4.77 9.46
C ALA A 10 6.88 -6.02 8.97
N ASN A 11 7.60 -7.13 8.72
CA ASN A 11 6.97 -8.39 8.33
C ASN A 11 6.15 -9.00 9.47
N GLY A 12 6.63 -8.91 10.71
CA GLY A 12 5.87 -9.33 11.89
C GLY A 12 4.54 -8.59 12.01
N LEU A 13 4.55 -7.27 11.85
CA LEU A 13 3.33 -6.45 11.81
C LEU A 13 2.42 -6.85 10.65
N TRP A 14 2.99 -7.08 9.46
CA TRP A 14 2.23 -7.52 8.29
C TRP A 14 1.52 -8.86 8.52
N ILE A 15 2.22 -9.82 9.13
CA ILE A 15 1.66 -11.12 9.51
C ILE A 15 0.55 -10.94 10.55
N LEU A 16 0.76 -10.12 11.58
CA LEU A 16 -0.27 -9.83 12.59
C LEU A 16 -1.53 -9.24 11.97
N PHE A 17 -1.40 -8.27 11.05
CA PHE A 17 -2.56 -7.75 10.33
C PHE A 17 -3.23 -8.83 9.48
N SER A 18 -2.46 -9.71 8.86
CA SER A 18 -2.99 -10.74 7.95
C SER A 18 -3.85 -11.77 8.68
N LEU A 19 -3.54 -12.03 9.95
CA LEU A 19 -4.29 -12.96 10.80
C LEU A 19 -5.72 -12.46 11.06
N PHE A 20 -5.98 -11.15 11.02
CA PHE A 20 -7.35 -10.66 11.14
C PHE A 20 -8.24 -11.07 9.96
N LEU A 21 -7.65 -11.26 8.78
CA LEU A 21 -8.41 -11.66 7.58
C LEU A 21 -8.74 -13.15 7.55
N THR A 22 -8.10 -13.98 8.37
CA THR A 22 -8.52 -15.39 8.48
C THR A 22 -9.89 -15.53 9.13
N GLY A 23 -10.36 -14.51 9.86
CA GLY A 23 -11.72 -14.46 10.41
C GLY A 23 -12.83 -14.23 9.38
N ILE A 24 -12.47 -13.87 8.14
CA ILE A 24 -13.38 -13.75 6.98
C ILE A 24 -13.00 -14.75 5.87
N ASP A 25 -12.46 -15.90 6.26
CA ASP A 25 -12.12 -17.04 5.39
C ASP A 25 -11.07 -16.77 4.30
N VAL A 26 -10.27 -15.71 4.43
CA VAL A 26 -9.12 -15.48 3.54
C VAL A 26 -7.88 -16.17 4.11
N PRO A 27 -7.37 -17.26 3.51
CA PRO A 27 -6.26 -18.02 4.06
C PRO A 27 -4.92 -17.30 3.90
N ILE A 28 -3.95 -17.62 4.75
CA ILE A 28 -2.53 -17.27 4.52
C ILE A 28 -1.97 -18.20 3.43
N PRO A 29 -1.22 -17.70 2.43
CA PRO A 29 -0.67 -16.35 2.31
C PRO A 29 -1.54 -15.35 1.51
N SER A 30 -2.70 -15.75 1.01
CA SER A 30 -3.60 -14.88 0.22
C SER A 30 -4.03 -13.61 0.97
N SER A 31 -4.14 -13.69 2.30
CA SER A 31 -4.42 -12.54 3.17
C SER A 31 -3.36 -11.44 3.08
N PHE A 32 -2.10 -11.76 2.78
CA PHE A 32 -1.06 -10.74 2.53
C PHE A 32 -1.39 -9.89 1.30
N ILE A 33 -1.88 -10.54 0.23
CA ILE A 33 -2.24 -9.86 -1.01
C ILE A 33 -3.50 -9.01 -0.79
N ALA A 34 -4.49 -9.58 -0.08
CA ALA A 34 -5.71 -8.86 0.28
C ALA A 34 -5.42 -7.57 1.06
N LEU A 35 -4.55 -7.64 2.08
CA LEU A 35 -4.10 -6.46 2.82
C LEU A 35 -3.35 -5.46 1.94
N MET A 36 -2.48 -5.93 1.06
CA MET A 36 -1.73 -5.07 0.15
C MET A 36 -2.68 -4.30 -0.77
N ILE A 37 -3.68 -4.97 -1.34
CA ILE A 37 -4.70 -4.34 -2.19
C ILE A 37 -5.52 -3.34 -1.37
N ALA A 38 -5.98 -3.71 -0.18
CA ALA A 38 -6.76 -2.83 0.69
C ALA A 38 -5.97 -1.57 1.09
N ALA A 39 -4.72 -1.73 1.51
CA ALA A 39 -3.84 -0.62 1.86
C ALA A 39 -3.62 0.32 0.66
N ASN A 40 -3.29 -0.24 -0.51
CA ASN A 40 -3.11 0.57 -1.72
C ASN A 40 -4.41 1.26 -2.15
N ALA A 41 -5.58 0.65 -1.94
CA ALA A 41 -6.87 1.27 -2.22
C ALA A 41 -7.13 2.48 -1.33
N ILE A 42 -6.75 2.42 -0.05
CA ILE A 42 -6.82 3.56 0.87
C ILE A 42 -5.94 4.72 0.35
N PHE A 43 -4.68 4.44 -0.02
CA PHE A 43 -3.79 5.47 -0.56
C PHE A 43 -4.24 6.00 -1.93
N ALA A 44 -4.82 5.14 -2.78
CA ALA A 44 -5.39 5.54 -4.05
C ALA A 44 -6.58 6.49 -3.87
N PHE A 45 -7.47 6.20 -2.91
CA PHE A 45 -8.57 7.09 -2.54
C PHE A 45 -8.08 8.48 -2.13
N PHE A 46 -7.10 8.55 -1.22
CA PHE A 46 -6.50 9.82 -0.84
C PHE A 46 -5.81 10.54 -2.01
N SER A 47 -5.21 9.78 -2.93
CA SER A 47 -4.50 10.34 -4.09
C SER A 47 -5.44 11.08 -5.06
N ILE A 48 -6.73 10.75 -5.08
CA ILE A 48 -7.74 11.51 -5.84
C ILE A 48 -7.74 12.97 -5.41
N PHE A 49 -7.64 13.24 -4.10
CA PHE A 49 -7.70 14.60 -3.55
C PHE A 49 -6.31 15.21 -3.38
N VAL A 50 -5.39 14.48 -2.75
CA VAL A 50 -4.10 14.98 -2.24
C VAL A 50 -2.90 14.16 -2.74
N GLN A 51 -2.87 13.88 -4.05
CA GLN A 51 -1.85 13.06 -4.71
C GLN A 51 -0.40 13.40 -4.32
N THR A 52 -0.01 14.68 -4.39
CA THR A 52 1.36 15.12 -4.08
C THR A 52 1.76 14.74 -2.65
N LEU A 53 0.84 14.90 -1.69
CA LEU A 53 1.10 14.54 -0.29
C LEU A 53 1.33 13.03 -0.15
N VAL A 54 0.51 12.21 -0.83
CA VAL A 54 0.66 10.75 -0.79
C VAL A 54 1.99 10.30 -1.42
N ILE A 55 2.41 10.93 -2.51
CA ILE A 55 3.72 10.69 -3.15
C ILE A 55 4.84 11.05 -2.16
N THR A 56 4.84 12.28 -1.63
CA THR A 56 5.87 12.74 -0.68
C THR A 56 5.92 11.89 0.58
N LEU A 57 4.79 11.44 1.12
CA LEU A 57 4.74 10.56 2.28
C LEU A 57 5.51 9.25 2.02
N TYR A 58 5.36 8.66 0.83
CA TYR A 58 6.13 7.48 0.46
C TYR A 58 7.61 7.79 0.34
N GLU A 59 7.98 8.89 -0.31
CA GLU A 59 9.37 9.27 -0.55
C GLU A 59 10.14 9.49 0.75
N VAL A 60 9.54 10.19 1.71
CA VAL A 60 10.12 10.43 3.04
C VAL A 60 10.32 9.12 3.80
N ASN A 61 9.39 8.16 3.68
CA ASN A 61 9.53 6.87 4.37
C ASN A 61 10.50 5.91 3.68
N VAL A 62 10.65 5.98 2.35
CA VAL A 62 11.35 4.94 1.57
C VAL A 62 12.71 5.38 1.05
N PHE A 63 12.85 6.62 0.60
CA PHE A 63 14.08 7.09 -0.05
C PHE A 63 15.00 7.87 0.88
N GLU A 64 14.49 8.51 1.93
CA GLU A 64 15.35 9.13 2.93
C GLU A 64 16.20 8.10 3.68
N GLU A 65 17.39 8.52 4.12
CA GLU A 65 18.34 7.66 4.82
C GLU A 65 17.79 7.29 6.22
N PRO A 66 17.53 6.00 6.51
CA PRO A 66 16.97 5.59 7.80
C PRO A 66 18.01 5.72 8.91
N LYS A 67 17.68 6.42 9.99
CA LYS A 67 18.59 6.68 11.12
C LYS A 67 18.34 5.70 12.27
N SER A 68 17.12 5.21 12.41
CA SER A 68 16.65 4.35 13.49
C SER A 68 16.10 3.00 13.01
N ILE A 69 15.93 2.03 13.92
CA ILE A 69 15.26 0.75 13.61
C ILE A 69 13.81 0.97 13.20
N LEU A 70 13.13 1.94 13.82
CA LEU A 70 11.76 2.29 13.48
C LEU A 70 11.68 2.85 12.05
N ASP A 71 12.66 3.65 11.63
CA ASP A 71 12.72 4.19 10.26
C ASP A 71 12.83 3.04 9.24
N TYR A 72 13.65 2.03 9.52
CA TYR A 72 13.69 0.81 8.70
C TYR A 72 12.34 0.06 8.71
N CYS A 73 11.70 -0.06 9.87
CA CYS A 73 10.38 -0.71 9.97
C CYS A 73 9.33 0.04 9.12
N PHE A 74 9.22 1.36 9.25
CA PHE A 74 8.30 2.18 8.46
C PHE A 74 8.62 2.14 6.98
N LYS A 75 9.92 2.16 6.60
CA LYS A 75 10.35 1.97 5.21
C LYS A 75 9.80 0.68 4.61
N TYR A 76 10.03 -0.45 5.28
CA TYR A 76 9.56 -1.75 4.78
C TYR A 76 8.03 -1.86 4.80
N PHE A 77 7.37 -1.27 5.81
CA PHE A 77 5.92 -1.25 5.90
C PHE A 77 5.29 -0.38 4.80
N ALA A 78 5.89 0.78 4.49
CA ALA A 78 5.46 1.68 3.41
C ALA A 78 5.60 1.02 2.03
N ILE A 79 6.71 0.31 1.78
CA ILE A 79 6.91 -0.48 0.56
C ILE A 79 5.73 -1.44 0.34
N THR A 80 5.35 -2.20 1.38
CA THR A 80 4.26 -3.18 1.27
C THR A 80 2.88 -2.53 1.16
N THR A 81 2.62 -1.43 1.88
CA THR A 81 1.28 -0.81 1.96
C THR A 81 0.95 0.15 0.84
N SER A 82 1.91 0.91 0.34
CA SER A 82 1.68 2.02 -0.59
C SER A 82 2.62 2.05 -1.80
N GLY A 83 3.53 1.07 -1.92
CA GLY A 83 4.48 1.02 -3.03
C GLY A 83 3.83 1.01 -4.42
N ILE A 84 2.79 0.20 -4.61
CA ILE A 84 2.07 0.14 -5.90
C ILE A 84 1.43 1.50 -6.19
N ASN A 85 0.72 2.07 -5.22
CA ASN A 85 0.10 3.38 -5.36
C ASN A 85 1.15 4.45 -5.68
N TYR A 86 2.29 4.50 -4.99
CA TYR A 86 3.35 5.47 -5.27
C TYR A 86 3.77 5.49 -6.73
N TYR A 87 4.11 4.31 -7.30
CA TYR A 87 4.57 4.23 -8.68
C TYR A 87 3.46 4.61 -9.68
N VAL A 88 2.23 4.16 -9.45
CA VAL A 88 1.09 4.55 -10.29
C VAL A 88 0.86 6.06 -10.24
N GLN A 89 0.76 6.65 -9.05
CA GLN A 89 0.52 8.08 -8.90
C GLN A 89 1.65 8.93 -9.47
N THR A 90 2.90 8.49 -9.35
CA THR A 90 4.05 9.16 -9.97
C THR A 90 3.95 9.21 -11.50
N VAL A 91 3.41 8.17 -12.12
CA VAL A 91 3.13 8.17 -13.57
C VAL A 91 1.94 9.09 -13.89
N LEU A 92 0.85 9.02 -13.12
CA LEU A 92 -0.34 9.84 -13.34
C LEU A 92 -0.11 11.33 -13.12
N ASN A 93 0.83 11.70 -12.25
CA ASN A 93 1.20 13.07 -11.97
C ASN A 93 1.81 13.79 -13.19
N ARG A 94 2.19 13.05 -14.25
CA ARG A 94 2.67 13.60 -15.53
C ARG A 94 1.52 14.02 -16.46
N LEU A 95 0.29 13.61 -16.16
CA LEU A 95 -0.89 13.93 -16.97
C LEU A 95 -1.46 15.32 -16.62
N PRO A 96 -2.19 15.97 -17.54
CA PRO A 96 -2.99 17.14 -17.23
C PRO A 96 -3.94 16.89 -16.06
N PHE A 97 -4.19 17.92 -15.25
CA PHE A 97 -4.90 17.80 -13.96
C PHE A 97 -6.19 16.96 -14.01
N ILE A 98 -7.06 17.21 -14.99
CA ILE A 98 -8.34 16.50 -15.10
C ILE A 98 -8.13 15.01 -15.40
N LEU A 99 -7.26 14.69 -16.37
CA LEU A 99 -6.96 13.30 -16.74
C LEU A 99 -6.31 12.55 -15.58
N ASN A 100 -5.38 13.21 -14.88
CA ASN A 100 -4.77 12.66 -13.68
C ASN A 100 -5.83 12.26 -12.64
N LYS A 101 -6.77 13.16 -12.29
CA LYS A 101 -7.82 12.86 -11.30
C LYS A 101 -8.78 11.75 -11.75
N LEU A 102 -9.19 11.76 -13.01
CA LEU A 102 -10.07 10.72 -13.56
C LEU A 102 -9.39 9.34 -13.53
N VAL A 103 -8.12 9.26 -13.95
CA VAL A 103 -7.38 7.99 -13.96
C VAL A 103 -7.04 7.54 -12.54
N ALA A 104 -6.76 8.46 -11.60
CA ALA A 104 -6.57 8.11 -10.20
C ALA A 104 -7.85 7.53 -9.58
N ALA A 105 -9.02 8.11 -9.89
CA ALA A 105 -10.31 7.57 -9.48
C ALA A 105 -10.58 6.19 -10.10
N PHE A 106 -10.27 6.01 -11.39
CA PHE A 106 -10.37 4.71 -12.05
C PHE A 106 -9.46 3.66 -11.37
N PHE A 107 -8.22 4.03 -11.06
CA PHE A 107 -7.28 3.15 -10.36
C PHE A 107 -7.80 2.73 -8.97
N PHE A 108 -8.39 3.66 -8.21
CA PHE A 108 -9.05 3.34 -6.96
C PHE A 108 -10.19 2.32 -7.15
N VAL A 109 -11.09 2.56 -8.10
CA VAL A 109 -12.20 1.63 -8.42
C VAL A 109 -11.66 0.27 -8.84
N PHE A 110 -10.60 0.23 -9.65
CA PHE A 110 -9.94 -1.01 -10.06
C PHE A 110 -9.39 -1.79 -8.86
N LEU A 111 -8.72 -1.14 -7.90
CA LEU A 111 -8.23 -1.80 -6.70
C LEU A 111 -9.37 -2.34 -5.83
N VAL A 112 -10.46 -1.58 -5.66
CA VAL A 112 -11.64 -2.03 -4.91
C VAL A 112 -12.28 -3.25 -5.59
N ALA A 113 -12.47 -3.21 -6.91
CA ALA A 113 -13.01 -4.34 -7.67
C ALA A 113 -12.11 -5.57 -7.59
N THR A 114 -10.79 -5.39 -7.65
CA THR A 114 -9.81 -6.48 -7.46
C THR A 114 -9.90 -7.07 -6.05
N GLY A 115 -10.05 -6.23 -5.02
CA GLY A 115 -10.25 -6.67 -3.64
C GLY A 115 -11.51 -7.52 -3.47
N PHE A 116 -12.66 -7.07 -4.00
CA PHE A 116 -13.89 -7.86 -3.97
C PHE A 116 -13.79 -9.16 -4.77
N SER A 117 -13.13 -9.12 -5.94
CA SER A 117 -12.90 -10.33 -6.75
C SER A 117 -12.09 -11.36 -5.98
N LEU A 118 -11.05 -10.92 -5.25
CA LEU A 118 -10.25 -11.81 -4.39
C LEU A 118 -11.10 -12.41 -3.28
N LEU A 119 -11.96 -11.63 -2.63
CA LEU A 119 -12.88 -12.15 -1.60
C LEU A 119 -13.86 -13.18 -2.18
N GLY A 120 -14.38 -12.96 -3.39
CA GLY A 120 -15.27 -13.89 -4.09
C GLY A 120 -14.60 -15.18 -4.58
N VAL A 121 -13.28 -15.32 -4.46
CA VAL A 121 -12.59 -16.61 -4.69
C VAL A 121 -12.70 -17.51 -3.45
N PHE A 122 -12.83 -16.91 -2.26
CA PHE A 122 -12.82 -17.64 -0.99
C PHE A 122 -14.22 -17.82 -0.37
N ASN A 123 -15.21 -17.03 -0.82
CA ASN A 123 -16.63 -17.12 -0.45
C ASN A 123 -17.47 -17.67 -1.59
#